data_AF-A0A7J3ADT7-F1
#
_entry.id   AF-A0A7J3ADT7-F1
#
_cell.length_a   1.000
_cell.length_b   1.000
_cell.length_c   1.000
_cell.angle_alpha   90.00
_cell.angle_beta   90.00
_cell.angle_gamma   90.00
#
_symmetry.space_group_name_H-M   'P 1'
#
loop_
_entity.id
_entity.type
_entity.pdbx_description
1 polymer ?
#
loop_
_entity_poly.entity_id
_entity_poly.type
_entity_poly.pdbx_seq_one_letter_code
_entity_poly.pdbx_strand_id
1 'polypeptide(L)'
;METKEIHEWLDHVQLAGGEWWDPVASYDHMMIASGFDFREEARKVLVVITDSPAQNVYGTYWYAPDCSAATLSAVELLLKEKNIEVLYSQPDELCHLEGYYDPNINPKAKGSFETLGKRISWPFQQEDINLNGGKIVDSQYFFAWMSGLNIPGDPRDYTVRVTIKTMDPERPGEFMECSFSYVPCRQDARLMISICDEAGNPIDDDVVVNFWNEMGDRREQHYPYGGVRSKNGSIIIEDMHVGKYFLTVHAAGDPVYSYETLRYLKRLRVEIPAQGLNLSLRVETGDRDM
;
A
#
# COMPACT_ATOMS: atom_id res chain seq x y z
N MET A 1 -23.53 -11.22 -4.68
CA MET A 1 -22.41 -12.08 -5.13
C MET A 1 -21.18 -11.20 -5.35
N GLU A 2 -21.29 -10.11 -6.11
CA GLU A 2 -20.22 -9.10 -6.30
C GLU A 2 -19.75 -8.39 -5.02
N THR A 3 -20.63 -8.09 -4.05
CA THR A 3 -20.25 -7.35 -2.83
C THR A 3 -19.26 -8.11 -1.95
N LYS A 4 -19.37 -9.45 -1.89
CA LYS A 4 -18.46 -10.29 -1.11
C LYS A 4 -17.07 -10.36 -1.74
N GLU A 5 -17.01 -10.42 -3.07
CA GLU A 5 -15.75 -10.42 -3.82
C GLU A 5 -15.03 -9.07 -3.74
N ILE A 6 -15.78 -7.95 -3.77
CA ILE A 6 -15.22 -6.62 -3.55
C ILE A 6 -14.69 -6.47 -2.11
N HIS A 7 -15.43 -6.97 -1.12
CA HIS A 7 -14.96 -6.99 0.28
C HIS A 7 -13.70 -7.83 0.42
N GLU A 8 -13.71 -9.07 -0.05
CA GLU A 8 -12.53 -9.94 -0.03
C GLU A 8 -11.35 -9.31 -0.78
N TRP A 9 -11.60 -8.63 -1.90
CA TRP A 9 -10.55 -7.90 -2.61
C TRP A 9 -10.01 -6.72 -1.80
N LEU A 10 -10.86 -5.84 -1.27
CA LEU A 10 -10.44 -4.71 -0.43
C LEU A 10 -9.70 -5.17 0.85
N ASP A 11 -10.15 -6.27 1.44
CA ASP A 11 -9.52 -6.90 2.61
C ASP A 11 -8.12 -7.48 2.26
N HIS A 12 -7.89 -7.83 0.99
CA HIS A 12 -6.63 -8.37 0.48
C HIS A 12 -5.76 -7.36 -0.28
N VAL A 13 -6.28 -6.19 -0.64
CA VAL A 13 -5.49 -5.10 -1.20
C VAL A 13 -4.51 -4.66 -0.12
N GLN A 14 -3.24 -5.04 -0.32
CA GLN A 14 -2.15 -4.37 0.34
C GLN A 14 -2.20 -2.92 -0.12
N LEU A 15 -2.53 -2.00 0.78
CA LEU A 15 -2.11 -0.61 0.61
C LEU A 15 -0.60 -0.71 0.36
N ALA A 16 -0.16 -0.43 -0.87
CA ALA A 16 1.24 -0.16 -1.11
C ALA A 16 1.65 0.84 -0.02
N GLY A 17 2.73 0.55 0.72
CA GLY A 17 3.18 1.43 1.80
C GLY A 17 3.13 2.88 1.32
N GLY A 18 2.75 3.81 2.20
CA GLY A 18 2.58 5.21 1.82
C GLY A 18 3.75 5.68 0.96
N GLU A 19 3.45 6.31 -0.18
CA GLU A 19 4.49 6.86 -1.05
C GLU A 19 5.32 7.85 -0.24
N TRP A 20 6.65 7.75 -0.33
CA TRP A 20 7.56 8.66 0.39
C TRP A 20 7.69 10.02 -0.29
N TRP A 21 6.91 10.26 -1.35
CA TRP A 21 6.87 11.47 -2.13
C TRP A 21 5.45 12.05 -2.20
N ASP A 22 5.37 13.37 -2.08
CA ASP A 22 4.17 14.19 -2.32
C ASP A 22 4.53 15.17 -3.46
N PRO A 23 3.67 15.35 -4.47
CA PRO A 23 2.32 14.82 -4.59
C PRO A 23 2.22 13.46 -5.29
N VAL A 24 1.09 12.80 -5.04
CA VAL A 24 0.75 11.48 -5.60
C VAL A 24 0.27 11.55 -7.05
N ALA A 25 0.55 10.52 -7.84
CA ALA A 25 0.24 10.42 -9.27
C ALA A 25 -1.26 10.18 -9.59
N SER A 26 -2.15 10.95 -8.96
CA SER A 26 -3.61 10.79 -9.10
C SER A 26 -4.11 10.94 -10.54
N TYR A 27 -3.49 11.79 -11.36
CA TYR A 27 -3.88 11.95 -12.77
C TYR A 27 -3.63 10.68 -13.58
N ASP A 28 -2.48 10.05 -13.40
CA ASP A 28 -2.13 8.80 -14.08
C ASP A 28 -3.08 7.67 -13.66
N HIS A 29 -3.38 7.57 -12.36
CA HIS A 29 -4.37 6.64 -11.85
C HIS A 29 -5.75 6.86 -12.47
N MET A 30 -6.19 8.11 -12.67
CA MET A 30 -7.45 8.40 -13.38
C MET A 30 -7.39 8.00 -14.86
N MET A 31 -6.27 8.25 -15.54
CA MET A 31 -6.09 7.85 -16.94
C MET A 31 -6.20 6.32 -17.07
N ILE A 32 -5.54 5.57 -16.19
CA ILE A 32 -5.61 4.11 -16.13
C ILE A 32 -7.04 3.65 -15.79
N ALA A 33 -7.63 4.18 -14.72
CA ALA A 33 -8.96 3.79 -14.27
C ALA A 33 -10.04 4.05 -15.31
N SER A 34 -9.89 5.11 -16.12
CA SER A 34 -10.80 5.38 -17.24
C SER A 34 -10.80 4.25 -18.29
N GLY A 35 -9.74 3.43 -18.33
CA GLY A 35 -9.59 2.29 -19.24
C GLY A 35 -10.29 1.02 -18.78
N PHE A 36 -10.88 1.01 -17.57
CA PHE A 36 -11.67 -0.13 -17.11
C PHE A 36 -12.99 -0.27 -17.89
N ASP A 37 -13.53 -1.48 -17.89
CA ASP A 37 -14.76 -1.85 -18.60
C ASP A 37 -16.02 -1.29 -17.91
N PHE A 38 -16.17 0.03 -17.96
CA PHE A 38 -17.40 0.68 -17.57
C PHE A 38 -18.53 0.29 -18.53
N ARG A 39 -19.66 -0.14 -17.98
CA ARG A 39 -20.89 -0.32 -18.74
C ARG A 39 -21.29 1.00 -19.42
N GLU A 40 -21.58 0.94 -20.72
CA GLU A 40 -21.89 2.12 -21.53
C GLU A 40 -23.17 2.82 -21.07
N GLU A 41 -24.15 2.04 -20.62
CA GLU A 41 -25.47 2.50 -20.18
C GLU A 41 -25.53 2.95 -18.71
N ALA A 42 -24.43 2.84 -17.97
CA ALA A 42 -24.36 3.19 -16.56
C ALA A 42 -23.79 4.60 -16.34
N ARG A 43 -24.17 5.23 -15.22
CA ARG A 43 -23.46 6.39 -14.69
C ARG A 43 -22.06 5.94 -14.26
N LYS A 44 -21.02 6.51 -14.86
CA LYS A 44 -19.62 6.19 -14.58
C LYS A 44 -19.08 7.22 -13.60
N VAL A 45 -18.69 6.76 -12.42
CA VAL A 45 -18.18 7.63 -11.36
C VAL A 45 -16.81 7.14 -10.94
N LEU A 46 -15.82 8.03 -10.95
CA LEU A 46 -14.53 7.84 -10.28
C LEU A 46 -14.54 8.65 -8.99
N VAL A 47 -14.15 8.01 -7.89
CA VAL A 47 -14.03 8.64 -6.58
C VAL A 47 -12.56 8.69 -6.21
N VAL A 48 -12.06 9.90 -5.96
CA VAL A 48 -10.67 10.15 -5.56
C VAL A 48 -10.68 10.51 -4.09
N ILE A 49 -10.02 9.71 -3.25
CA ILE A 49 -9.88 9.98 -1.82
C ILE A 49 -8.39 10.18 -1.58
N THR A 50 -7.99 11.39 -1.20
CA THR A 50 -6.58 11.77 -1.11
C THR A 50 -6.38 12.90 -0.12
N ASP A 51 -5.26 12.89 0.59
CA ASP A 51 -4.74 13.97 1.42
C ASP A 51 -3.64 14.79 0.73
N SER A 52 -3.32 14.46 -0.53
CA SER A 52 -2.35 15.15 -1.39
C SER A 52 -3.03 15.71 -2.64
N PRO A 53 -2.58 16.84 -3.22
CA PRO A 53 -3.02 17.24 -4.56
C PRO A 53 -2.51 16.25 -5.61
N ALA A 54 -3.00 16.38 -6.84
CA ALA A 54 -2.53 15.58 -7.96
C ALA A 54 -1.17 16.06 -8.48
N GLN A 55 -0.25 15.12 -8.67
CA GLN A 55 0.96 15.35 -9.44
C GLN A 55 0.64 15.52 -10.93
N ASN A 56 1.40 16.40 -11.57
CA ASN A 56 1.43 16.72 -12.99
C ASN A 56 2.88 16.63 -13.50
N VAL A 57 3.06 16.27 -14.77
CA VAL A 57 4.35 16.18 -15.47
C VAL A 57 5.23 17.44 -15.39
N TYR A 58 4.65 18.63 -15.16
CA TYR A 58 5.41 19.88 -15.00
C TYR A 58 6.04 20.08 -13.60
N GLY A 59 5.85 19.13 -12.69
CA GLY A 59 6.36 19.14 -11.33
C GLY A 59 7.89 19.03 -11.23
N THR A 60 8.41 19.23 -10.02
CA THR A 60 9.85 19.16 -9.73
C THR A 60 10.44 17.74 -9.76
N TYR A 61 9.60 16.71 -9.82
CA TYR A 61 9.99 15.29 -9.81
C TYR A 61 9.90 14.59 -11.18
N TRP A 62 10.00 15.32 -12.29
CA TRP A 62 9.92 14.77 -13.67
C TRP A 62 10.98 13.72 -14.03
N TYR A 63 12.00 13.53 -13.19
CA TYR A 63 13.12 12.60 -13.38
C TYR A 63 13.04 11.34 -12.50
N ALA A 64 12.06 11.26 -11.60
CA ALA A 64 11.92 10.11 -10.72
C ALA A 64 11.22 8.95 -11.46
N PRO A 65 11.64 7.69 -11.24
CA PRO A 65 10.78 6.55 -11.57
C PRO A 65 9.43 6.75 -10.84
N ASP A 66 8.34 6.43 -11.52
CA ASP A 66 6.95 6.59 -11.03
C ASP A 66 6.41 8.04 -10.93
N CYS A 67 7.03 9.01 -11.60
CA CYS A 67 6.46 10.35 -11.73
C CYS A 67 5.27 10.40 -12.70
N SER A 68 4.34 11.32 -12.44
CA SER A 68 3.19 11.57 -13.30
C SER A 68 3.59 11.92 -14.73
N ALA A 69 3.05 11.16 -15.69
CA ALA A 69 3.14 11.44 -17.12
C ALA A 69 1.96 12.27 -17.63
N ALA A 70 0.94 12.46 -16.79
CA ALA A 70 -0.31 13.12 -17.17
C ALA A 70 -0.30 14.63 -16.88
N THR A 71 -0.95 15.38 -17.77
CA THR A 71 -1.35 16.77 -17.51
C THR A 71 -2.81 16.81 -17.09
N LEU A 72 -3.20 17.82 -16.31
CA LEU A 72 -4.60 18.11 -15.99
C LEU A 72 -5.50 18.10 -17.23
N SER A 73 -5.06 18.78 -18.29
CA SER A 73 -5.83 18.88 -19.54
C SER A 73 -6.04 17.54 -20.25
N ALA A 74 -5.07 16.62 -20.16
CA ALA A 74 -5.20 15.30 -20.75
C ALA A 74 -6.28 14.49 -20.02
N VAL A 75 -6.29 14.56 -18.68
CA VAL A 75 -7.31 13.91 -17.84
C VAL A 75 -8.70 14.51 -18.12
N GLU A 76 -8.82 15.84 -18.18
CA GLU A 76 -10.09 16.52 -18.48
C GLU A 76 -10.68 16.07 -19.83
N LEU A 77 -9.85 15.99 -20.87
CA LEU A 77 -10.28 15.55 -22.20
C LEU A 77 -10.76 14.09 -22.17
N LEU A 78 -10.00 13.21 -21.52
CA LEU A 78 -10.32 11.79 -21.46
C LEU A 78 -11.60 11.50 -20.68
N LEU A 79 -11.76 12.11 -19.51
CA LEU A 79 -12.97 11.95 -18.68
C LEU A 79 -14.21 12.46 -19.41
N LYS A 80 -14.08 13.61 -20.10
CA LYS A 80 -15.16 14.18 -20.90
C LYS A 80 -15.54 13.27 -22.07
N GLU A 81 -14.55 12.76 -22.81
CA GLU A 81 -14.78 11.84 -23.92
C GLU A 81 -15.49 10.57 -23.46
N LYS A 82 -15.10 10.02 -22.31
CA LYS A 82 -15.67 8.77 -21.77
C LYS A 82 -16.96 8.95 -20.97
N ASN A 83 -17.40 10.20 -20.79
CA ASN A 83 -18.54 10.57 -19.94
C ASN A 83 -18.41 10.01 -18.51
N ILE A 84 -17.25 10.22 -17.90
CA ILE A 84 -16.93 9.80 -16.53
C ILE A 84 -17.00 11.02 -15.61
N GLU A 85 -17.81 10.91 -14.57
CA GLU A 85 -17.89 11.90 -13.49
C GLU A 85 -16.79 11.64 -12.45
N VAL A 86 -16.14 12.71 -11.98
CA VAL A 86 -15.18 12.63 -10.89
C VAL A 86 -15.76 13.27 -9.63
N LEU A 87 -15.67 12.56 -8.52
CA LEU A 87 -15.91 13.06 -7.17
C LEU A 87 -14.59 12.98 -6.40
N TYR A 88 -14.26 14.02 -5.63
CA TYR A 88 -13.03 14.00 -4.83
C TYR A 88 -13.26 14.39 -3.37
N SER A 89 -12.64 13.65 -2.46
CA SER A 89 -12.64 13.86 -1.01
C SER A 89 -11.21 14.20 -0.58
N GLN A 90 -11.01 15.41 -0.08
CA GLN A 90 -9.70 15.96 0.27
C GLN A 90 -9.83 16.96 1.43
N PRO A 91 -8.89 17.00 2.41
CA PRO A 91 -8.88 18.00 3.47
C PRO A 91 -8.73 19.42 2.91
N ASP A 92 -9.19 20.43 3.68
CA ASP A 92 -9.02 21.84 3.31
C ASP A 92 -7.57 22.30 3.36
N GLU A 93 -6.80 21.77 4.31
CA GLU A 93 -5.40 22.09 4.51
C GLU A 93 -4.52 20.96 3.97
N LEU A 94 -3.75 21.27 2.92
CA LEU A 94 -2.77 20.37 2.30
C LEU A 94 -1.38 20.81 2.76
N CYS A 95 -0.96 20.35 3.94
CA CYS A 95 0.18 20.89 4.68
C CYS A 95 1.57 20.43 4.19
N HIS A 96 1.68 19.71 3.08
CA HIS A 96 2.87 18.90 2.76
C HIS A 96 3.55 19.20 1.40
N LEU A 97 3.23 20.33 0.75
CA LEU A 97 3.66 20.63 -0.64
C LEU A 97 4.93 21.48 -0.80
N GLU A 98 5.76 21.61 0.24
CA GLU A 98 6.95 22.44 0.17
C GLU A 98 7.92 21.93 -0.93
N GLY A 99 8.04 22.68 -2.04
CA GLY A 99 8.99 22.40 -3.12
C GLY A 99 8.45 21.74 -4.39
N TYR A 100 7.16 21.37 -4.44
CA TYR A 100 6.57 20.82 -5.67
C TYR A 100 6.16 21.89 -6.69
N TYR A 101 5.54 22.95 -6.21
CA TYR A 101 5.02 24.06 -6.99
C TYR A 101 5.59 25.38 -6.49
N ASP A 102 6.16 26.16 -7.39
CA ASP A 102 6.51 27.55 -7.22
C ASP A 102 5.86 28.35 -8.36
N PRO A 103 5.00 29.33 -8.07
CA PRO A 103 4.34 30.15 -9.09
C PRO A 103 5.32 30.89 -10.01
N ASN A 104 6.55 31.13 -9.58
CA ASN A 104 7.58 31.83 -10.33
C ASN A 104 8.52 30.90 -11.11
N ILE A 105 8.63 29.63 -10.73
CA ILE A 105 9.55 28.66 -11.37
C ILE A 105 8.78 27.67 -12.25
N ASN A 106 7.72 27.06 -11.74
CA ASN A 106 6.93 26.04 -12.43
C ASN A 106 5.42 26.24 -12.22
N PRO A 107 4.84 27.36 -12.70
CA PRO A 107 3.43 27.69 -12.49
C PRO A 107 2.45 26.63 -13.03
N LYS A 108 2.88 25.82 -14.00
CA LYS A 108 2.08 24.74 -14.61
C LYS A 108 2.03 23.46 -13.77
N ALA A 109 2.86 23.35 -12.74
CA ALA A 109 2.88 22.21 -11.82
C ALA A 109 1.70 22.24 -10.84
N LYS A 110 0.94 23.34 -10.74
CA LYS A 110 -0.18 23.43 -9.80
C LYS A 110 -1.20 22.31 -10.07
N GLY A 111 -1.23 21.32 -9.17
CA GLY A 111 -2.23 20.27 -9.15
C GLY A 111 -3.53 20.72 -8.49
N SER A 112 -4.68 20.29 -9.02
CA SER A 112 -5.99 20.53 -8.41
C SER A 112 -7.02 19.56 -8.99
N PHE A 113 -8.01 19.17 -8.19
CA PHE A 113 -9.16 18.41 -8.65
C PHE A 113 -10.38 19.29 -8.96
N GLU A 114 -10.32 20.60 -8.65
CA GLU A 114 -11.45 21.52 -8.73
C GLU A 114 -12.07 21.62 -10.13
N THR A 115 -11.26 21.50 -11.19
CA THR A 115 -11.75 21.54 -12.57
C THR A 115 -12.14 20.18 -13.12
N LEU A 116 -11.70 19.09 -12.48
CA LEU A 116 -11.96 17.71 -12.90
C LEU A 116 -13.29 17.18 -12.38
N GLY A 117 -13.70 17.60 -11.19
CA GLY A 117 -14.80 16.96 -10.49
C GLY A 117 -15.43 17.81 -9.41
N LYS A 118 -16.42 17.21 -8.75
CA LYS A 118 -17.13 17.82 -7.63
C LYS A 118 -16.50 17.38 -6.31
N ARG A 119 -16.21 18.34 -5.45
CA ARG A 119 -15.78 18.06 -4.08
C ARG A 119 -16.91 17.42 -3.27
N ILE A 120 -16.57 16.38 -2.51
CA ILE A 120 -17.43 15.71 -1.53
C ILE A 120 -16.79 15.82 -0.13
N SER A 121 -17.49 15.35 0.89
CA SER A 121 -17.09 15.55 2.29
C SER A 121 -15.73 14.95 2.58
N TRP A 122 -14.98 15.62 3.46
CA TRP A 122 -13.79 15.07 4.10
C TRP A 122 -14.02 14.99 5.62
N PRO A 123 -13.81 13.83 6.26
CA PRO A 123 -13.50 12.52 5.67
C PRO A 123 -14.59 12.02 4.69
N PHE A 124 -14.22 11.14 3.76
CA PHE A 124 -15.13 10.58 2.76
C PHE A 124 -16.37 9.95 3.41
N GLN A 125 -17.55 10.32 2.92
CA GLN A 125 -18.84 9.74 3.28
C GLN A 125 -19.48 9.19 2.02
N GLN A 126 -19.96 7.95 2.06
CA GLN A 126 -20.55 7.37 0.85
C GLN A 126 -21.80 8.16 0.45
N GLU A 127 -22.57 8.63 1.42
CA GLU A 127 -23.88 9.28 1.24
C GLU A 127 -23.81 10.50 0.30
N ASP A 128 -22.62 11.07 0.11
CA ASP A 128 -22.37 12.14 -0.88
C ASP A 128 -22.52 11.68 -2.34
N ILE A 129 -22.47 10.37 -2.58
CA ILE A 129 -22.65 9.73 -3.88
C ILE A 129 -24.07 9.19 -3.95
N ASN A 130 -24.93 9.92 -4.66
CA ASN A 130 -26.29 9.49 -4.91
C ASN A 130 -26.31 8.22 -5.80
N LEU A 131 -26.44 7.05 -5.17
CA LEU A 131 -26.66 5.79 -5.84
C LEU A 131 -28.16 5.58 -6.00
N ASN A 132 -28.67 5.66 -7.23
CA ASN A 132 -30.05 5.28 -7.55
C ASN A 132 -30.18 3.74 -7.50
N GLY A 133 -30.16 3.17 -6.30
CA GLY A 133 -30.38 1.74 -6.07
C GLY A 133 -29.40 1.13 -5.06
N GLY A 134 -29.97 0.63 -3.95
CA GLY A 134 -29.26 -0.11 -2.91
C GLY A 134 -28.86 0.76 -1.73
N LYS A 135 -29.45 0.47 -0.56
CA LYS A 135 -28.93 0.95 0.72
C LYS A 135 -27.63 0.19 0.98
N ILE A 136 -26.56 0.86 1.39
CA ILE A 136 -25.39 0.16 1.93
C ILE A 136 -25.88 -0.58 3.17
N VAL A 137 -25.76 -1.90 3.15
CA VAL A 137 -26.18 -2.76 4.25
C VAL A 137 -25.02 -3.16 5.15
N ASP A 138 -23.78 -2.99 4.69
CA ASP A 138 -22.57 -3.36 5.42
C ASP A 138 -21.44 -2.36 5.14
N SER A 139 -20.69 -1.95 6.17
CA SER A 139 -19.48 -1.12 6.05
C SER A 139 -18.42 -1.60 7.02
N GLN A 140 -17.17 -1.75 6.55
CA GLN A 140 -16.03 -2.10 7.38
C GLN A 140 -15.13 -0.88 7.58
N TYR A 141 -14.83 -0.55 8.83
CA TYR A 141 -13.91 0.54 9.18
C TYR A 141 -12.62 -0.06 9.70
N PHE A 142 -11.50 0.33 9.08
CA PHE A 142 -10.17 -0.09 9.51
C PHE A 142 -9.52 1.01 10.33
N PHE A 143 -9.02 0.65 11.51
CA PHE A 143 -8.32 1.57 12.40
C PHE A 143 -6.86 1.12 12.51
N ALA A 144 -5.94 1.99 12.13
CA ALA A 144 -4.52 1.83 12.37
C ALA A 144 -4.08 2.80 13.48
N TRP A 145 -3.29 2.30 14.43
CA TRP A 145 -2.85 3.08 15.58
C TRP A 145 -1.36 2.88 15.82
N MET A 146 -0.63 3.99 15.87
CA MET A 146 0.76 4.01 16.29
C MET A 146 0.85 4.61 17.69
N SER A 147 1.28 3.80 18.66
CA SER A 147 1.42 4.25 20.04
C SER A 147 2.72 5.02 20.25
N GLY A 148 2.64 6.32 20.50
CA GLY A 148 3.74 7.15 20.98
C GLY A 148 4.02 6.97 22.49
N LEU A 149 4.08 5.74 22.97
CA LEU A 149 4.24 5.47 24.40
C LEU A 149 5.69 5.67 24.84
N ASN A 150 5.89 6.56 25.81
CA ASN A 150 7.16 6.66 26.53
C ASN A 150 7.15 5.66 27.69
N ILE A 151 7.82 4.52 27.50
CA ILE A 151 7.80 3.40 28.45
C ILE A 151 9.01 3.49 29.39
N PRO A 152 8.83 3.53 30.72
CA PRO A 152 9.96 3.52 31.65
C PRO A 152 10.59 2.13 31.73
N GLY A 153 11.91 2.01 31.66
CA GLY A 153 12.61 0.70 31.74
C GLY A 153 12.71 -0.02 30.40
N ASP A 154 12.92 -1.34 30.41
CA ASP A 154 13.05 -2.13 29.17
C ASP A 154 11.66 -2.35 28.54
N PRO A 155 11.40 -1.89 27.30
CA PRO A 155 10.12 -2.09 26.62
C PRO A 155 9.69 -3.56 26.47
N ARG A 156 10.62 -4.53 26.61
CA ARG A 156 10.34 -5.98 26.60
C ARG A 156 9.54 -6.44 27.80
N ASP A 157 9.58 -5.71 28.91
CA ASP A 157 8.86 -6.05 30.15
C ASP A 157 7.38 -5.63 30.12
N TYR A 158 6.93 -5.01 29.03
CA TYR A 158 5.61 -4.41 28.92
C TYR A 158 4.74 -5.11 27.90
N THR A 159 3.45 -5.20 28.20
CA THR A 159 2.41 -5.52 27.21
C THR A 159 1.48 -4.32 27.13
N VAL A 160 1.30 -3.78 25.93
CA VAL A 160 0.35 -2.69 25.68
C VAL A 160 -0.99 -3.32 25.34
N ARG A 161 -2.05 -2.86 26.00
CA ARG A 161 -3.43 -3.18 25.64
C ARG A 161 -4.11 -1.91 25.17
N VAL A 162 -4.66 -1.96 23.96
CA VAL A 162 -5.47 -0.89 23.38
C VAL A 162 -6.92 -1.34 23.41
N THR A 163 -7.77 -0.49 23.96
CA THR A 163 -9.22 -0.68 23.96
C THR A 163 -9.85 0.48 23.20
N ILE A 164 -10.55 0.16 22.12
CA ILE A 164 -11.32 1.13 21.34
C ILE A 164 -12.78 0.96 21.73
N LYS A 165 -13.41 2.06 22.11
CA LYS A 165 -14.81 2.10 22.51
C LYS A 165 -15.53 3.21 21.75
N THR A 166 -16.64 2.88 21.10
CA THR A 166 -17.48 3.83 20.37
C THR A 166 -18.96 3.54 20.65
N MET A 167 -19.83 4.52 20.42
CA MET A 167 -21.28 4.32 20.48
C MET A 167 -21.71 3.36 19.37
N ASP A 168 -22.61 2.43 19.68
CA ASP A 168 -23.21 1.55 18.68
C ASP A 168 -24.20 2.38 17.80
N PRO A 169 -23.94 2.52 16.49
CA PRO A 169 -24.82 3.31 15.62
C PRO A 169 -26.18 2.65 15.41
N GLU A 170 -26.31 1.33 15.61
CA GLU A 170 -27.57 0.59 15.49
C GLU A 170 -28.33 0.51 16.82
N ARG A 171 -27.64 0.72 17.94
CA ARG A 171 -28.23 0.62 19.30
C ARG A 171 -27.95 1.87 20.14
N PRO A 172 -28.79 2.91 20.02
CA PRO A 172 -28.62 4.16 20.75
C PRO A 172 -28.54 3.94 22.27
N GLY A 173 -27.42 4.33 22.88
CA GLY A 173 -27.15 4.16 24.31
C GLY A 173 -26.25 2.98 24.65
N GLU A 174 -25.98 2.09 23.69
CA GLU A 174 -25.01 1.00 23.82
C GLU A 174 -23.64 1.40 23.25
N PHE A 175 -22.60 0.69 23.70
CA PHE A 175 -21.23 0.87 23.21
C PHE A 175 -20.73 -0.42 22.57
N MET A 176 -20.01 -0.27 21.46
CA MET A 176 -19.17 -1.31 20.90
C MET A 176 -17.75 -1.14 21.47
N GLU A 177 -17.14 -2.25 21.87
CA GLU A 177 -15.77 -2.27 22.40
C GLU A 177 -14.96 -3.39 21.76
N CYS A 178 -13.72 -3.08 21.36
CA CYS A 178 -12.74 -4.06 20.95
C CYS A 178 -11.42 -3.81 21.70
N SER A 179 -10.76 -4.88 22.12
CA SER A 179 -9.47 -4.84 22.78
C SER A 179 -8.46 -5.68 22.02
N PHE A 180 -7.25 -5.17 21.84
CA PHE A 180 -6.10 -5.96 21.41
C PHE A 180 -4.87 -5.66 22.26
N SER A 181 -3.92 -6.60 22.27
CA SER A 181 -2.68 -6.45 23.02
C SER A 181 -1.47 -6.78 22.15
N TYR A 182 -0.37 -6.05 22.37
CA TYR A 182 0.89 -6.28 21.70
C TYR A 182 2.08 -5.94 22.62
N VAL A 183 3.25 -6.49 22.31
CA VAL A 183 4.49 -6.22 23.05
C VAL A 183 5.26 -5.11 22.31
N PRO A 184 5.67 -4.01 22.97
CA PRO A 184 6.39 -2.90 22.33
C PRO A 184 7.71 -3.29 21.69
N CYS A 185 8.42 -4.25 22.29
CA CYS A 185 9.66 -4.80 21.76
C CYS A 185 9.55 -6.32 21.72
N ARG A 186 9.75 -6.90 20.54
CA ARG A 186 9.79 -8.35 20.38
C ARG A 186 11.18 -8.86 20.76
N GLN A 187 11.23 -10.10 21.22
CA GLN A 187 12.52 -10.77 21.40
C GLN A 187 13.20 -10.93 20.03
N ASP A 188 14.51 -10.71 19.99
CA ASP A 188 15.32 -10.95 18.80
C ASP A 188 15.82 -12.40 18.78
N ALA A 189 15.92 -12.96 17.58
CA ALA A 189 16.46 -14.27 17.32
C ALA A 189 17.24 -14.28 16.01
N ARG A 190 18.22 -15.18 15.91
CA ARG A 190 19.01 -15.32 14.68
C ARG A 190 18.22 -16.06 13.60
N LEU A 191 18.18 -15.50 12.40
CA LEU A 191 17.63 -16.14 11.21
C LEU A 191 18.73 -16.32 10.16
N MET A 192 18.89 -17.55 9.68
CA MET A 192 19.75 -17.88 8.55
C MET A 192 18.91 -18.48 7.42
N ILE A 193 19.03 -17.92 6.22
CA ILE A 193 18.35 -18.41 5.03
C ILE A 193 19.41 -18.81 4.00
N SER A 194 19.39 -20.06 3.56
CA SER A 194 20.15 -20.53 2.41
C SER A 194 19.24 -20.55 1.18
N ILE A 195 19.65 -19.93 0.07
CA ILE A 195 18.86 -19.79 -1.16
C ILE A 195 19.61 -20.47 -2.30
N CYS A 196 18.93 -21.38 -3.01
CA CYS A 196 19.46 -22.05 -4.19
C CYS A 196 18.45 -22.12 -5.34
N ASP A 197 18.96 -22.31 -6.56
CA ASP A 197 18.17 -22.58 -7.76
C ASP A 197 17.74 -24.05 -7.82
N GLU A 198 17.06 -24.42 -8.91
CA GLU A 198 16.57 -25.78 -9.12
C GLU A 198 17.65 -26.84 -9.34
N ALA A 199 18.85 -26.41 -9.74
CA ALA A 199 20.03 -27.26 -9.87
C ALA A 199 20.82 -27.36 -8.55
N GLY A 200 20.41 -26.62 -7.51
CA GLY A 200 21.06 -26.59 -6.21
C GLY A 200 22.22 -25.61 -6.12
N ASN A 201 22.41 -24.74 -7.12
CA ASN A 201 23.43 -23.72 -7.09
C ASN A 201 22.99 -22.57 -6.17
N PRO A 202 23.90 -22.01 -5.35
CA PRO A 202 23.60 -20.81 -4.57
C PRO A 202 23.29 -19.62 -5.50
N ILE A 203 22.34 -18.77 -5.10
CA ILE A 203 21.95 -17.57 -5.88
C ILE A 203 22.42 -16.30 -5.17
N ASP A 204 23.11 -15.44 -5.91
CA ASP A 204 23.77 -14.22 -5.42
C ASP A 204 23.20 -12.93 -6.00
N ASP A 205 23.43 -11.84 -5.25
CA ASP A 205 23.39 -10.40 -5.56
C ASP A 205 22.09 -9.76 -6.13
N ASP A 206 21.22 -10.56 -6.75
CA ASP A 206 19.97 -10.12 -7.38
C ASP A 206 18.71 -10.54 -6.61
N VAL A 207 18.84 -11.45 -5.65
CA VAL A 207 17.71 -11.97 -4.86
C VAL A 207 17.47 -11.12 -3.63
N VAL A 208 16.27 -10.57 -3.55
CA VAL A 208 15.74 -9.75 -2.46
C VAL A 208 14.73 -10.55 -1.66
N VAL A 209 14.94 -10.64 -0.35
CA VAL A 209 14.01 -11.25 0.60
C VAL A 209 13.33 -10.17 1.43
N ASN A 210 12.00 -10.13 1.37
CA ASN A 210 11.18 -9.27 2.24
C ASN A 210 10.43 -10.11 3.27
N PHE A 211 10.26 -9.54 4.46
CA PHE A 211 9.48 -10.08 5.56
C PHE A 211 8.31 -9.16 5.84
N TRP A 212 7.11 -9.74 5.84
CA TRP A 212 5.85 -9.05 6.05
C TRP A 212 5.23 -9.57 7.35
N ASN A 213 4.96 -8.68 8.30
CA ASN A 213 4.11 -9.04 9.44
C ASN A 213 2.69 -9.29 8.95
N GLU A 214 2.05 -10.35 9.44
CA GLU A 214 0.61 -10.52 9.27
C GLU A 214 -0.13 -9.73 10.38
N MET A 215 -1.01 -8.82 9.99
CA MET A 215 -1.87 -8.03 10.87
C MET A 215 -3.33 -8.22 10.46
N GLY A 216 -3.97 -9.27 11.00
CA GLY A 216 -5.25 -9.74 10.48
C GLY A 216 -5.09 -10.19 9.03
N ASP A 217 -5.91 -9.64 8.14
CA ASP A 217 -5.81 -9.89 6.70
C ASP A 217 -4.78 -9.00 5.98
N ARG A 218 -4.21 -8.01 6.69
CA ARG A 218 -3.21 -7.09 6.15
C ARG A 218 -1.80 -7.63 6.32
N ARG A 219 -0.90 -7.17 5.46
CA ARG A 219 0.52 -7.49 5.50
C ARG A 219 1.32 -6.20 5.41
N GLU A 220 2.07 -5.88 6.45
CA GLU A 220 2.94 -4.70 6.48
C GLU A 220 4.39 -5.17 6.45
N GLN A 221 5.22 -4.53 5.62
CA GLN A 221 6.65 -4.80 5.60
C GLN A 221 7.23 -4.37 6.95
N HIS A 222 7.96 -5.26 7.62
CA HIS A 222 8.71 -4.82 8.79
C HIS A 222 10.00 -5.60 8.98
N TYR A 223 11.05 -4.81 9.24
CA TYR A 223 12.35 -5.13 9.82
C TYR A 223 13.51 -5.52 8.87
N PRO A 224 14.63 -4.76 8.91
CA PRO A 224 14.72 -3.31 9.01
C PRO A 224 15.35 -2.74 7.72
N TYR A 225 14.69 -1.76 7.07
CA TYR A 225 15.20 -1.01 5.91
C TYR A 225 15.21 -1.70 4.53
N GLY A 226 14.07 -2.27 4.13
CA GLY A 226 13.92 -2.81 2.77
C GLY A 226 14.44 -4.24 2.64
N GLY A 227 14.32 -4.80 1.44
CA GLY A 227 14.61 -6.20 1.24
C GLY A 227 16.09 -6.56 1.41
N VAL A 228 16.36 -7.72 2.00
CA VAL A 228 17.70 -8.20 2.30
C VAL A 228 18.23 -9.00 1.13
N ARG A 229 19.45 -8.69 0.67
CA ARG A 229 20.09 -9.39 -0.43
C ARG A 229 20.88 -10.61 0.06
N SER A 230 20.86 -11.69 -0.70
CA SER A 230 21.74 -12.84 -0.45
C SER A 230 23.20 -12.53 -0.78
N LYS A 231 24.11 -13.12 -0.01
CA LYS A 231 25.54 -13.14 -0.29
C LYS A 231 26.03 -14.59 -0.27
N ASN A 232 26.55 -15.09 -1.38
CA ASN A 232 26.92 -16.49 -1.59
C ASN A 232 25.77 -17.47 -1.25
N GLY A 233 24.54 -17.17 -1.68
CA GLY A 233 23.34 -17.96 -1.43
C GLY A 233 22.91 -17.94 0.04
N SER A 234 23.42 -17.02 0.86
CA SER A 234 23.10 -16.95 2.29
C SER A 234 22.63 -15.56 2.70
N ILE A 235 21.60 -15.52 3.54
CA ILE A 235 21.15 -14.35 4.28
C ILE A 235 21.26 -14.67 5.75
N ILE A 236 21.87 -13.78 6.52
CA ILE A 236 21.99 -13.91 7.98
C ILE A 236 21.46 -12.62 8.59
N ILE A 237 20.44 -12.75 9.43
CA ILE A 237 19.84 -11.66 10.20
C ILE A 237 20.02 -12.04 11.67
N GLU A 238 20.88 -11.32 12.39
CA GLU A 238 21.22 -11.65 13.77
C GLU A 238 20.15 -11.21 14.77
N ASP A 239 19.32 -10.24 14.38
CA ASP A 239 18.33 -9.55 15.21
C ASP A 239 16.91 -9.68 14.65
N MET A 240 16.56 -10.81 14.04
CA MET A 240 15.21 -11.02 13.52
C MET A 240 14.22 -11.17 14.68
N HIS A 241 13.21 -10.32 14.73
CA HIS A 241 12.16 -10.45 15.74
C HIS A 241 11.45 -11.82 15.69
N VAL A 242 11.21 -12.40 16.85
CA VAL A 242 10.39 -13.61 17.04
C VAL A 242 8.95 -13.30 16.62
N GLY A 243 8.34 -14.17 15.81
CA GLY A 243 6.98 -13.96 15.33
C GLY A 243 6.64 -14.70 14.04
N LYS A 244 5.45 -14.42 13.52
CA LYS A 244 4.94 -14.97 12.26
C LYS A 244 5.09 -13.96 11.13
N TYR A 245 5.61 -14.43 10.01
CA TYR A 245 5.90 -13.61 8.85
C TYR A 245 5.40 -14.28 7.57
N PHE A 246 4.92 -13.47 6.65
CA PHE A 246 4.85 -13.83 5.25
C PHE A 246 6.15 -13.40 4.58
N LEU A 247 6.82 -14.32 3.91
CA LEU A 247 8.14 -14.13 3.31
C LEU A 247 7.99 -14.12 1.79
N THR A 248 8.62 -13.14 1.14
CA THR A 248 8.69 -13.06 -0.32
C THR A 248 10.14 -12.99 -0.77
N VAL A 249 10.58 -13.97 -1.54
CA VAL A 249 11.88 -13.99 -2.23
C VAL A 249 11.62 -13.64 -3.69
N HIS A 250 12.34 -12.66 -4.23
CA HIS A 250 12.21 -12.29 -5.63
C HIS A 250 13.53 -11.72 -6.17
N ALA A 251 13.68 -11.73 -7.49
CA ALA A 251 14.69 -10.96 -8.20
C ALA A 251 14.04 -10.34 -9.44
N ALA A 252 14.38 -9.10 -9.73
CA ALA A 252 14.08 -8.52 -11.03
C ALA A 252 14.98 -9.16 -12.09
N GLY A 253 14.41 -9.49 -13.25
CA GLY A 253 15.18 -9.71 -14.46
C GLY A 253 15.69 -8.39 -15.04
N ASP A 254 16.54 -8.47 -16.05
CA ASP A 254 17.01 -7.31 -16.84
C ASP A 254 16.43 -7.38 -18.27
N PRO A 255 15.10 -7.23 -18.46
CA PRO A 255 14.51 -7.28 -19.78
C PRO A 255 14.85 -6.03 -20.59
N VAL A 256 15.06 -6.21 -21.89
CA VAL A 256 15.32 -5.13 -22.88
C VAL A 256 14.17 -4.11 -22.95
N TYR A 257 12.99 -4.45 -22.41
CA TYR A 257 11.81 -3.60 -22.34
C TYR A 257 11.40 -3.41 -20.87
N SER A 258 11.03 -2.19 -20.51
CA SER A 258 10.79 -1.67 -19.15
C SER A 258 9.61 -2.26 -18.37
N TYR A 259 9.17 -3.47 -18.69
CA TYR A 259 8.24 -4.23 -17.86
C TYR A 259 9.08 -5.24 -17.07
N GLU A 260 9.26 -5.00 -15.78
CA GLU A 260 10.05 -5.88 -14.90
C GLU A 260 9.49 -7.30 -14.95
N THR A 261 10.25 -8.23 -15.51
CA THR A 261 9.97 -9.66 -15.42
C THR A 261 10.60 -10.19 -14.14
N LEU A 262 9.85 -10.93 -13.33
CA LEU A 262 10.40 -11.54 -12.12
C LEU A 262 11.21 -12.77 -12.51
N ARG A 263 12.54 -12.69 -12.38
CA ARG A 263 13.46 -13.81 -12.61
C ARG A 263 13.25 -14.93 -11.60
N TYR A 264 13.01 -14.58 -10.34
CA TYR A 264 12.64 -15.52 -9.28
C TYR A 264 11.42 -15.02 -8.52
N LEU A 265 10.57 -15.95 -8.08
CA LEU A 265 9.51 -15.65 -7.11
C LEU A 265 9.25 -16.84 -6.20
N LYS A 266 9.33 -16.62 -4.88
CA LYS A 266 8.86 -17.57 -3.87
C LYS A 266 8.16 -16.86 -2.74
N ARG A 267 7.03 -17.43 -2.31
CA ARG A 267 6.21 -16.90 -1.22
C ARG A 267 5.90 -18.01 -0.22
N LEU A 268 6.11 -17.77 1.06
CA LEU A 268 5.76 -18.73 2.12
C LEU A 268 5.49 -18.04 3.45
N ARG A 269 4.78 -18.72 4.33
CA ARG A 269 4.67 -18.33 5.74
C ARG A 269 5.80 -18.97 6.54
N VAL A 270 6.39 -18.20 7.45
CA VAL A 270 7.47 -18.63 8.33
C VAL A 270 7.20 -18.13 9.75
N GLU A 271 7.47 -18.99 10.73
CA GLU A 271 7.44 -18.63 12.14
C GLU A 271 8.88 -18.64 12.67
N ILE A 272 9.36 -17.49 13.14
CA ILE A 272 10.68 -17.32 13.74
C ILE A 272 10.55 -17.60 15.23
N PRO A 273 11.13 -18.71 15.74
CA PRO A 273 11.03 -19.05 17.15
C PRO A 273 12.15 -18.37 17.95
N ALA A 274 12.01 -18.34 19.28
CA ALA A 274 12.95 -17.67 20.19
C ALA A 274 14.41 -18.16 20.10
N GLN A 275 14.62 -19.42 19.72
CA GLN A 275 15.94 -20.01 19.52
C GLN A 275 16.58 -19.69 18.15
N GLY A 276 15.86 -18.99 17.27
CA GLY A 276 16.29 -18.73 15.89
C GLY A 276 15.85 -19.81 14.91
N LEU A 277 16.06 -19.54 13.62
CA LEU A 277 15.62 -20.40 12.52
C LEU A 277 16.71 -20.52 11.44
N ASN A 278 16.93 -21.74 10.97
CA ASN A 278 17.69 -22.03 9.76
C ASN A 278 16.71 -22.52 8.68
N LEU A 279 16.64 -21.80 7.56
CA LEU A 279 15.69 -22.04 6.49
C LEU A 279 16.43 -22.30 5.17
N SER A 280 16.07 -23.35 4.45
CA SER A 280 16.60 -23.61 3.10
C SER A 280 15.51 -23.39 2.06
N LEU A 281 15.75 -22.47 1.13
CA LEU A 281 14.80 -22.06 0.09
C LEU A 281 15.35 -22.38 -1.29
N ARG A 282 14.69 -23.33 -1.96
CA ARG A 282 14.81 -23.50 -3.41
C ARG A 282 13.84 -22.57 -4.14
N VAL A 283 14.31 -21.70 -5.02
CA VAL A 283 13.47 -20.81 -5.85
C VAL A 283 13.41 -21.32 -7.29
N GLU A 284 12.34 -20.96 -8.01
CA GLU A 284 12.15 -21.34 -9.40
C GLU A 284 12.41 -20.15 -10.33
N THR A 285 13.06 -20.43 -11.46
CA THR A 285 13.39 -19.44 -12.49
C THR A 285 12.17 -19.23 -13.40
N GLY A 286 11.59 -18.03 -13.37
CA GLY A 286 10.34 -17.71 -14.06
C GLY A 286 10.47 -17.25 -15.52
N ASP A 287 11.67 -16.84 -15.93
CA ASP A 287 11.96 -16.16 -17.21
C ASP A 287 12.68 -17.05 -18.24
N ARG A 288 12.57 -18.37 -18.13
CA ARG A 288 13.32 -19.34 -18.97
C ARG A 288 13.02 -19.28 -20.47
N ASP A 289 11.90 -18.70 -20.87
CA ASP A 289 11.35 -18.76 -22.24
C ASP A 289 11.16 -17.38 -22.91
N MET A 290 11.90 -16.34 -22.50
CA MET A 290 11.92 -15.02 -23.18
C MET A 290 13.16 -14.78 -24.02
#